data_AF-A0AAJ2HCZ4-F1
#
_entry.id   AF-A0AAJ2HCZ4-F1
#
_cell.length_a   1.000
_cell.length_b   1.000
_cell.length_c   1.000
_cell.angle_alpha   90.00
_cell.angle_beta   90.00
_cell.angle_gamma   90.00
#
_symmetry.space_group_name_H-M   'P 1'
#
loop_
_entity.id
_entity.type
_entity.pdbx_description
1 polymer ?
#
loop_
_entity_poly.entity_id
_entity_poly.type
_entity_poly.pdbx_seq_one_letter_code
_entity_poly.pdbx_strand_id
1 'polypeptide(L)'
;MSHPAASRLHAMRASLDALRTGQGDIASLCSTWRAQEEVMTVLPPRYRQVAEDLLGRLEAGSLFTEESCSFSQKDLTDSLSTWLDKAQQTLESAT
;
A
#
# COMPACT_ATOMS: atom_id res chain seq x y z
N MET A 1 9.00 -22.04 7.10
CA MET A 1 8.85 -21.07 8.20
C MET A 1 8.20 -19.83 7.59
N SER A 2 6.99 -19.48 8.01
CA SER A 2 6.30 -18.30 7.48
C SER A 2 7.06 -17.06 7.92
N HIS A 3 7.61 -16.30 6.98
CA HIS A 3 8.34 -15.07 7.30
C HIS A 3 7.37 -14.06 7.92
N PRO A 4 7.72 -13.41 9.05
CA PRO A 4 6.86 -12.40 9.66
C PRO A 4 6.49 -11.29 8.67
N ALA A 5 7.40 -10.94 7.77
CA ALA A 5 7.16 -10.00 6.67
C ALA A 5 6.03 -10.43 5.70
N ALA A 6 5.80 -11.72 5.47
CA ALA A 6 4.70 -12.21 4.62
C ALA A 6 3.33 -12.00 5.29
N SER A 7 3.24 -12.21 6.61
CA SER A 7 2.03 -11.92 7.39
C SER A 7 1.70 -10.43 7.40
N ARG A 8 2.74 -9.57 7.44
CA ARG A 8 2.61 -8.11 7.36
C ARG A 8 2.10 -7.66 5.98
N LEU A 9 2.60 -8.24 4.89
CA LEU A 9 2.07 -7.98 3.54
C LEU A 9 0.59 -8.37 3.42
N HIS A 10 0.17 -9.46 4.07
CA HIS A 10 -1.24 -9.86 4.09
C HIS A 10 -2.11 -8.79 4.77
N ALA A 11 -1.66 -8.21 5.89
CA ALA A 11 -2.36 -7.12 6.56
C ALA A 11 -2.46 -5.86 5.67
N MET A 12 -1.39 -5.51 4.95
CA MET A 12 -1.42 -4.40 3.97
C MET A 12 -2.40 -4.66 2.83
N ARG A 13 -2.50 -5.91 2.35
CA ARG A 13 -3.45 -6.30 1.32
C ARG A 13 -4.89 -6.20 1.82
N ALA A 14 -5.15 -6.64 3.04
CA ALA A 14 -6.46 -6.58 3.66
C ALA A 14 -6.95 -5.11 3.80
N SER A 15 -6.07 -4.19 4.22
CA SER A 15 -6.45 -2.77 4.31
C SER A 15 -6.75 -2.15 2.93
N LEU A 16 -6.00 -2.55 1.90
CA LEU A 16 -6.26 -2.13 0.51
C LEU A 16 -7.59 -2.66 -0.01
N ASP A 17 -7.92 -3.92 0.26
CA ASP A 17 -9.18 -4.52 -0.14
C ASP A 17 -10.38 -3.88 0.57
N ALA A 18 -10.25 -3.59 1.87
CA ALA A 18 -11.23 -2.85 2.63
C ALA A 18 -11.52 -1.46 2.02
N LEU A 19 -10.48 -0.73 1.60
CA LEU A 19 -10.67 0.55 0.90
C LEU A 19 -11.40 0.37 -0.44
N ARG A 20 -11.04 -0.65 -1.23
CA ARG A 20 -11.63 -0.91 -2.55
C ARG A 20 -13.10 -1.35 -2.48
N THR A 21 -13.49 -2.04 -1.41
CA THR A 21 -14.86 -2.50 -1.17
C THR A 21 -15.71 -1.45 -0.46
N GLY A 22 -15.14 -0.29 -0.11
CA GLY A 22 -15.82 0.76 0.64
C GLY A 22 -16.04 0.43 2.12
N GLN A 23 -15.36 -0.60 2.63
CA GLN A 23 -15.40 -1.03 4.03
C GLN A 23 -14.32 -0.39 4.91
N GLY A 24 -13.43 0.41 4.30
CA GLY A 24 -12.37 1.14 4.99
C GLY A 24 -12.16 2.53 4.40
N ASP A 25 -11.31 3.30 5.06
CA ASP A 25 -10.97 4.67 4.68
C ASP A 25 -9.46 4.83 4.40
N ILE A 26 -9.11 5.93 3.73
CA ILE A 26 -7.74 6.22 3.30
C ILE A 26 -6.81 6.40 4.50
N ALA A 27 -7.26 7.01 5.59
CA ALA A 27 -6.43 7.25 6.77
C ALA A 27 -6.06 5.92 7.46
N SER A 28 -7.04 5.02 7.62
CA SER A 28 -6.82 3.67 8.14
C SER A 28 -5.84 2.87 7.28
N LEU A 29 -5.95 2.97 5.95
CA LEU A 29 -5.00 2.35 5.02
C LEU A 29 -3.59 2.90 5.20
N CYS A 30 -3.41 4.23 5.19
CA CYS A 30 -2.11 4.86 5.33
C CYS A 30 -1.46 4.55 6.68
N SER A 31 -2.24 4.56 7.77
CA SER A 31 -1.76 4.17 9.09
C SER A 31 -1.31 2.71 9.12
N THR A 32 -2.08 1.80 8.52
CA THR A 32 -1.74 0.38 8.45
C THR A 32 -0.42 0.17 7.70
N TRP A 33 -0.26 0.82 6.55
CA TRP A 33 0.93 0.68 5.70
C TRP A 33 2.18 1.28 6.34
N ARG A 34 2.08 2.49 6.92
CA ARG A 34 3.20 3.15 7.61
C ARG A 34 3.67 2.42 8.87
N ALA A 35 2.79 1.64 9.52
CA ALA A 35 3.15 0.81 10.65
C ALA A 35 3.98 -0.43 10.28
N GLN A 36 4.10 -0.78 8.99
CA GLN A 36 4.85 -1.98 8.55
C GLN A 36 6.35 -1.72 8.37
N GLU A 37 7.02 -1.16 9.37
CA GLU A 37 8.44 -0.86 9.29
C GLU A 37 9.28 -2.10 8.99
N GLU A 38 8.93 -3.24 9.56
CA GLU A 38 9.60 -4.52 9.36
C GLU A 38 9.67 -4.91 7.86
N VAL A 39 8.55 -4.80 7.13
CA VAL A 39 8.52 -5.05 5.68
C VAL A 39 9.43 -4.07 4.94
N MET A 40 9.41 -2.80 5.33
CA MET A 40 10.20 -1.74 4.70
C MET A 40 11.70 -1.86 4.99
N THR A 41 12.11 -2.56 6.05
CA THR A 41 13.52 -2.84 6.34
C THR A 41 14.08 -4.01 5.54
N VAL A 42 13.24 -4.99 5.18
CA VAL A 42 13.67 -6.14 4.37
C VAL A 42 13.68 -5.81 2.87
N LEU A 43 12.73 -4.98 2.41
CA LEU A 43 12.66 -4.57 1.01
C LEU A 43 13.76 -3.55 0.65
N PRO A 44 14.20 -3.50 -0.62
CA PRO A 44 15.08 -2.44 -1.11
C PRO A 44 14.50 -1.03 -0.85
N PRO A 45 15.33 -0.02 -0.54
CA PRO A 45 14.87 1.31 -0.08
C PRO A 45 13.93 2.03 -1.05
N ARG A 46 14.02 1.72 -2.35
CA ARG A 46 13.10 2.23 -3.38
C ARG A 46 11.64 1.88 -3.12
N TYR A 47 11.35 0.74 -2.48
CA TYR A 47 9.97 0.32 -2.19
C TYR A 47 9.29 1.28 -1.23
N ARG A 48 10.00 1.73 -0.19
CA ARG A 48 9.49 2.73 0.76
C ARG A 48 9.16 4.04 0.06
N GLN A 49 10.05 4.51 -0.83
CA GLN A 49 9.83 5.75 -1.57
C GLN A 49 8.57 5.69 -2.44
N VAL A 50 8.38 4.58 -3.18
CA VAL A 50 7.19 4.38 -4.02
C VAL A 50 5.93 4.24 -3.17
N ALA A 51 6.00 3.52 -2.04
CA ALA A 51 4.85 3.39 -1.14
C ALA A 51 4.42 4.75 -0.59
N GLU A 52 5.36 5.57 -0.08
CA GLU A 52 5.04 6.90 0.44
C GLU A 52 4.50 7.86 -0.63
N ASP A 53 5.01 7.81 -1.88
CA ASP A 53 4.44 8.60 -2.99
C ASP A 53 2.97 8.25 -3.25
N LEU A 54 2.67 6.95 -3.36
CA LEU A 54 1.31 6.48 -3.63
C LEU A 54 0.36 6.80 -2.47
N LEU A 55 0.80 6.59 -1.23
CA LEU A 55 0.01 6.91 -0.02
C LEU A 55 -0.23 8.42 0.10
N GLY A 56 0.80 9.24 -0.13
CA GLY A 56 0.68 10.70 -0.07
C GLY A 56 -0.29 11.25 -1.12
N ARG A 57 -0.27 10.72 -2.34
CA ARG A 57 -1.23 11.08 -3.40
C ARG A 57 -2.64 10.65 -3.07
N LEU A 58 -2.80 9.48 -2.43
CA LEU A 58 -4.10 8.98 -2.00
C LEU A 58 -4.68 9.84 -0.85
N GLU A 59 -3.88 10.18 0.15
CA GLU A 59 -4.27 11.10 1.25
C GLU A 59 -4.62 12.48 0.72
N ALA A 60 -3.79 13.05 -0.15
CA ALA A 60 -4.09 14.34 -0.77
C ALA A 60 -5.41 14.29 -1.54
N GLY A 61 -5.63 13.25 -2.35
CA GLY A 61 -6.88 13.06 -3.09
C GLY A 61 -8.11 12.88 -2.20
N SER A 62 -7.96 12.40 -0.97
CA SER A 62 -9.06 12.33 0.00
C SER A 62 -9.54 13.70 0.50
N LEU A 63 -8.66 14.71 0.46
CA LEU A 63 -8.94 16.07 0.90
C LEU A 63 -9.59 16.93 -0.20
N PHE A 64 -9.49 16.50 -1.47
CA PHE A 64 -10.06 17.20 -2.61
C PHE A 64 -11.30 16.44 -3.12
N THR A 65 -12.48 16.96 -2.82
CA THR A 65 -13.77 16.41 -3.29
C THR A 65 -14.18 16.87 -4.69
N GLU A 66 -13.40 17.74 -5.34
CA GLU A 66 -13.66 18.13 -6.72
C GLU A 66 -13.19 17.02 -7.66
N GLU A 67 -14.17 16.46 -8.39
CA GLU A 67 -14.07 15.46 -9.45
C GLU A 67 -13.07 15.88 -10.53
N SER A 68 -11.78 15.80 -10.20
CA SER A 68 -10.74 15.92 -11.18
C SER A 68 -10.88 14.68 -12.05
N CYS A 69 -11.42 14.81 -13.26
CA CYS A 69 -11.58 13.73 -14.24
C CYS A 69 -10.27 12.97 -14.59
N SER A 70 -9.14 13.35 -13.99
CA SER A 70 -7.83 12.70 -14.11
C SER A 70 -7.31 12.07 -12.79
N PHE A 71 -7.92 12.38 -11.63
CA PHE A 71 -7.54 11.74 -10.36
C PHE A 71 -8.37 10.49 -10.14
N SER A 72 -7.82 9.36 -10.53
CA SER A 72 -8.46 8.08 -10.31
C SER A 72 -7.86 7.42 -9.07
N GLN A 73 -8.59 7.53 -7.96
CA GLN A 73 -8.33 6.73 -6.74
C GLN A 73 -8.14 5.25 -7.09
N LYS A 74 -8.88 4.75 -8.09
CA LYS A 74 -8.77 3.40 -8.62
C LYS A 74 -7.36 3.11 -9.15
N ASP A 75 -6.76 3.99 -9.96
CA ASP A 75 -5.40 3.81 -10.49
C ASP A 75 -4.33 3.80 -9.37
N LEU A 76 -4.53 4.60 -8.32
CA LEU A 76 -3.66 4.55 -7.14
C LEU A 76 -3.80 3.23 -6.38
N THR A 77 -5.02 2.76 -6.15
CA THR A 77 -5.23 1.45 -5.49
C THR A 77 -4.71 0.27 -6.32
N ASP A 78 -4.75 0.35 -7.65
CA ASP A 78 -4.16 -0.65 -8.55
C ASP A 78 -2.61 -0.62 -8.50
N SER A 79 -2.04 0.58 -8.46
CA SER A 79 -0.60 0.77 -8.25
C SER A 79 -0.12 0.21 -6.91
N LEU A 80 -0.90 0.41 -5.84
CA LEU A 80 -0.64 -0.19 -4.51
C LEU A 80 -0.78 -1.72 -4.55
N SER A 81 -1.75 -2.26 -5.29
CA SER A 81 -1.86 -3.72 -5.52
C SER A 81 -0.58 -4.24 -6.17
N THR A 82 -0.17 -3.63 -7.29
CA THR A 82 1.05 -4.00 -8.02
C THR A 82 2.30 -3.90 -7.14
N TRP A 83 2.37 -2.90 -6.26
CA TRP A 83 3.46 -2.77 -5.29
C TRP A 83 3.52 -3.97 -4.35
N LEU A 84 2.36 -4.44 -3.82
CA LEU A 84 2.30 -5.61 -2.93
C LEU A 84 2.74 -6.89 -3.65
N ASP A 85 2.30 -7.09 -4.89
CA ASP A 85 2.70 -8.24 -5.69
C ASP A 85 4.22 -8.29 -5.92
N LYS A 86 4.84 -7.13 -6.18
CA LYS A 86 6.30 -7.01 -6.33
C LYS A 86 7.05 -7.17 -5.02
N ALA A 87 6.52 -6.61 -3.93
CA ALA A 87 7.08 -6.74 -2.60
C ALA A 87 7.11 -8.22 -2.17
N GLN A 88 6.03 -8.96 -2.39
CA GLN A 88 5.95 -10.38 -2.07
C GLN A 88 7.01 -11.17 -2.86
N GLN A 89 7.06 -11.02 -4.18
CA GLN A 89 8.08 -11.69 -5.02
C GLN A 89 9.51 -11.36 -4.59
N THR A 90 9.75 -10.12 -4.15
CA THR A 90 11.07 -9.69 -3.68
C THR A 90 11.44 -10.36 -2.36
N LEU A 91 10.49 -10.47 -1.42
CA LEU A 91 10.72 -11.16 -0.15
C LEU A 91 10.94 -12.67 -0.35
N GLU A 92 10.18 -13.29 -1.25
CA GLU A 92 10.33 -14.70 -1.63
C GLU A 92 11.70 -14.96 -2.28
N SER A 93 12.21 -14.01 -3.05
CA SER A 93 13.54 -14.12 -3.68
C SER A 93 14.70 -13.77 -2.75
N ALA A 94 14.44 -13.05 -1.66
CA ALA A 94 15.43 -12.67 -0.65
C ALA A 94 15.57 -13.70 0.48
N THR A 95 14.71 -14.72 0.49
CA THR A 95 14.76 -15.89 1.39
C THR A 95 15.61 -17.00 0.77
#